data_AF-A0A7Y8HMZ3-F1
#
_entry.id   AF-A0A7Y8HMZ3-F1
#
_cell.length_a   1.000
_cell.length_b   1.000
_cell.length_c   1.000
_cell.angle_alpha   90.00
_cell.angle_beta   90.00
_cell.angle_gamma   90.00
#
_symmetry.space_group_name_H-M   'P 1'
#
loop_
_entity.id
_entity.type
_entity.pdbx_description
1 polymer ?
#
loop_
_entity_poly.entity_id
_entity_poly.type
_entity_poly.pdbx_seq_one_letter_code
_entity_poly.pdbx_strand_id
1 'polypeptide(L)'
;MASFSPFTQSAQADPPRRTLLEVHQRLTALYSALIVAEQATYERIHGRVASSDELIQLLLNDPWFTWLRPVLDLLLRIELLLEDNAFDITHDNMEHLVAEVRNLTRPSIEGDGFERAYYEALNRAPDVVLAHFHVTRALQTDAA
;
A
#
# COMPACT_ATOMS: atom_id res chain seq x y z
N MET A 1 -22.60 18.62 26.61
CA MET A 1 -22.14 19.39 25.42
C MET A 1 -20.74 18.89 25.12
N ALA A 2 -20.59 18.02 24.12
CA ALA A 2 -19.29 17.51 23.71
C ALA A 2 -18.63 18.55 22.82
N SER A 3 -17.52 19.12 23.29
CA SER A 3 -16.68 20.03 22.52
C SER A 3 -15.98 19.22 21.42
N PHE A 4 -16.38 19.44 20.16
CA PHE A 4 -15.61 18.99 19.01
C PHE A 4 -14.40 19.92 18.86
N SER A 5 -13.21 19.34 18.97
CA SER A 5 -11.95 20.03 18.68
C SER A 5 -11.95 20.53 17.22
N PRO A 6 -11.54 21.79 16.94
CA PRO A 6 -11.53 22.36 15.58
C PRO A 6 -10.48 21.73 14.64
N PHE A 7 -9.58 20.89 15.17
CA PHE A 7 -8.42 20.34 14.45
C PHE A 7 -8.76 19.22 13.45
N THR A 8 -9.95 18.63 13.53
CA THR A 8 -10.38 17.57 12.60
C THR A 8 -11.07 18.12 11.34
N GLN A 9 -11.40 19.42 11.32
CA GLN A 9 -12.22 20.02 10.27
C GLN A 9 -11.40 20.56 9.09
N SER A 10 -10.18 21.04 9.33
CA SER A 10 -9.28 21.56 8.29
C SER A 10 -8.66 20.45 7.43
N ALA A 11 -8.29 19.31 8.01
CA ALA A 11 -7.79 18.15 7.25
C ALA A 11 -8.85 17.53 6.32
N GLN A 12 -10.14 17.76 6.61
CA GLN A 12 -11.23 17.39 5.71
C GLN A 12 -11.50 18.43 4.61
N ALA A 13 -10.95 19.65 4.63
CA ALA A 13 -11.34 20.67 3.64
C ALA A 13 -10.60 20.56 2.30
N ASP A 14 -9.42 19.93 2.28
CA ASP A 14 -8.58 19.88 1.08
C ASP A 14 -8.87 18.67 0.19
N PRO A 15 -9.41 18.87 -1.04
CA PRO A 15 -9.63 17.78 -1.99
C PRO A 15 -8.39 16.91 -2.26
N PRO A 16 -7.16 17.43 -2.45
CA PRO A 16 -5.99 16.57 -2.71
C PRO A 16 -5.62 15.70 -1.50
N ARG A 17 -5.82 16.20 -0.27
CA ARG A 17 -5.57 15.42 0.96
C ARG A 17 -6.53 14.25 1.09
N ARG A 18 -7.80 14.44 0.71
CA ARG A 18 -8.80 13.36 0.67
C ARG A 18 -8.44 12.29 -0.36
N THR A 19 -8.00 12.69 -1.55
CA THR A 19 -7.55 11.74 -2.58
C THR A 19 -6.36 10.94 -2.09
N LEU A 20 -5.36 11.59 -1.49
CA LEU A 20 -4.18 10.91 -0.94
C LEU A 20 -4.54 9.93 0.19
N LEU A 21 -5.48 10.30 1.07
CA LEU A 21 -6.02 9.41 2.10
C LEU A 21 -6.71 8.18 1.49
N GLU A 22 -7.49 8.35 0.42
CA GLU A 22 -8.11 7.21 -0.26
C GLU A 22 -7.05 6.29 -0.88
N VAL A 23 -6.05 6.85 -1.58
CA VAL A 23 -4.95 6.07 -2.17
C VAL A 23 -4.18 5.30 -1.09
N HIS A 24 -3.86 5.95 0.03
CA HIS A 24 -3.20 5.32 1.19
C HIS A 24 -4.01 4.14 1.75
N GLN A 25 -5.33 4.32 1.93
CA GLN A 25 -6.21 3.25 2.41
C GLN A 25 -6.25 2.07 1.46
N ARG A 26 -6.33 2.32 0.14
CA ARG A 26 -6.31 1.23 -0.86
C ARG A 26 -4.97 0.51 -0.89
N LEU A 27 -3.86 1.24 -0.79
CA LEU A 27 -2.52 0.65 -0.75
C LEU A 27 -2.30 -0.17 0.51
N THR A 28 -2.81 0.29 1.66
CA THR A 28 -2.74 -0.46 2.92
C THR A 28 -3.50 -1.78 2.80
N ALA A 29 -4.67 -1.77 2.15
CA ALA A 29 -5.42 -2.98 1.87
C ALA A 29 -4.67 -3.94 0.91
N LEU A 30 -4.02 -3.40 -0.13
CA LEU A 30 -3.17 -4.20 -1.03
C LEU A 30 -1.99 -4.84 -0.29
N TYR A 31 -1.26 -4.07 0.51
CA TYR A 31 -0.14 -4.58 1.30
C TYR A 31 -0.57 -5.69 2.26
N SER A 32 -1.70 -5.51 2.93
CA SER A 32 -2.27 -6.53 3.83
C SER A 32 -2.63 -7.82 3.06
N ALA A 33 -3.23 -7.70 1.87
CA ALA A 33 -3.55 -8.85 1.03
C ALA A 33 -2.29 -9.58 0.54
N LEU A 34 -1.23 -8.84 0.20
CA LEU A 34 0.06 -9.42 -0.18
C LEU A 34 0.69 -10.19 0.98
N ILE A 35 0.67 -9.65 2.20
CA ILE A 35 1.16 -10.36 3.40
C ILE A 35 0.42 -11.68 3.59
N VAL A 36 -0.92 -11.67 3.51
CA VAL A 36 -1.72 -12.88 3.69
C VAL A 36 -1.41 -13.92 2.62
N ALA A 37 -1.27 -13.51 1.36
CA ALA A 37 -0.92 -14.39 0.25
C ALA A 37 0.48 -15.01 0.41
N GLU A 38 1.45 -14.21 0.86
CA GLU A 38 2.82 -14.65 1.11
C GLU A 38 2.94 -15.53 2.34
N GLN A 39 2.26 -15.18 3.43
CA GLN A 39 2.18 -16.01 4.62
C GLN A 39 1.63 -17.40 4.26
N ALA A 40 0.54 -17.49 3.50
CA ALA A 40 -0.04 -18.78 3.11
C ALA A 40 0.92 -19.63 2.25
N THR A 41 1.78 -18.97 1.46
CA THR A 41 2.77 -19.65 0.63
C THR A 41 3.98 -20.09 1.45
N TYR A 42 4.46 -19.23 2.34
CA TYR A 42 5.52 -19.52 3.29
C TYR A 42 5.14 -20.67 4.21
N GLU A 43 3.92 -20.66 4.75
CA GLU A 43 3.42 -21.71 5.64
C GLU A 43 3.34 -23.09 4.99
N ARG A 44 3.08 -23.14 3.68
CA ARG A 44 3.08 -24.39 2.90
C ARG A 44 4.47 -25.01 2.77
N ILE A 45 5.53 -24.20 2.78
CA ILE A 45 6.91 -24.64 2.53
C ILE A 45 7.67 -24.82 3.85
N HIS A 46 7.52 -23.89 4.78
CA HIS A 46 8.31 -23.81 6.03
C HIS A 46 7.54 -24.28 7.27
N GLY A 47 6.22 -24.49 7.16
CA GLY A 47 5.36 -24.83 8.28
C GLY A 47 4.63 -23.63 8.86
N ARG A 48 3.68 -23.89 9.75
CA ARG A 48 2.75 -22.89 10.27
C ARG A 48 3.46 -21.80 11.08
N VAL A 49 3.17 -20.54 10.77
CA VAL A 49 3.60 -19.39 11.59
C VAL A 49 2.78 -19.40 12.89
N ALA A 50 3.44 -19.47 14.03
CA ALA A 50 2.80 -19.74 15.33
C ALA A 50 2.13 -18.49 15.93
N SER A 51 2.59 -17.29 15.57
CA SER A 51 2.08 -16.03 16.14
C SER A 51 2.26 -14.83 15.22
N SER A 52 1.52 -13.75 15.51
CA SER A 52 1.69 -12.47 14.79
C SER A 52 3.07 -11.85 15.01
N ASP A 53 3.70 -12.05 16.18
CA ASP A 53 5.06 -11.56 16.43
C ASP A 53 6.08 -12.26 15.54
N GLU A 54 5.95 -13.58 15.37
CA GLU A 54 6.76 -14.35 14.44
C GLU A 54 6.58 -13.90 12.99
N LEU A 55 5.33 -13.64 12.58
CA LEU A 55 5.05 -13.09 11.24
C LEU A 55 5.78 -11.75 11.04
N ILE A 56 5.72 -10.84 12.01
CA ILE A 56 6.42 -9.56 11.96
C ILE A 56 7.95 -9.77 11.88
N GLN A 57 8.51 -10.68 12.68
CA GLN A 57 9.93 -11.01 12.60
C GLN A 57 10.35 -11.55 11.24
N LEU A 58 9.51 -12.38 10.61
CA LEU A 58 9.75 -12.87 9.25
C LEU A 58 9.70 -11.74 8.22
N LEU A 59 8.69 -10.87 8.29
CA LEU A 59 8.59 -9.68 7.45
C LEU A 59 9.81 -8.77 7.55
N LEU A 60 10.40 -8.65 8.74
CA LEU A 60 11.55 -7.78 8.99
C LEU A 60 12.89 -8.41 8.59
N ASN A 61 13.06 -9.71 8.80
CA ASN A 61 14.37 -10.37 8.73
C ASN A 61 14.51 -11.39 7.60
N ASP A 62 13.42 -11.94 7.08
CA ASP A 62 13.47 -13.05 6.13
C ASP A 62 13.57 -12.56 4.66
N PRO A 63 14.49 -13.12 3.86
CA PRO A 63 14.61 -12.79 2.43
C PRO A 63 13.31 -13.01 1.64
N TRP A 64 12.47 -13.97 2.04
CA TRP A 64 11.18 -14.28 1.42
C TRP A 64 10.28 -13.05 1.30
N PHE A 65 10.24 -12.21 2.34
CA PHE A 65 9.37 -11.03 2.39
C PHE A 65 10.04 -9.75 1.90
N THR A 66 11.31 -9.82 1.48
CA THR A 66 12.09 -8.62 1.10
C THR A 66 11.48 -7.88 -0.09
N TRP A 67 10.78 -8.59 -0.99
CA TRP A 67 10.08 -7.97 -2.11
C TRP A 67 8.86 -7.14 -1.68
N LEU A 68 8.35 -7.24 -0.45
CA LEU A 68 7.25 -6.39 0.03
C LEU A 68 7.72 -4.99 0.48
N ARG A 69 9.03 -4.81 0.73
CA ARG A 69 9.60 -3.56 1.25
C ARG A 69 9.27 -2.32 0.40
N PRO A 70 9.36 -2.34 -0.95
CA PRO A 70 9.04 -1.17 -1.75
C PRO A 70 7.60 -0.65 -1.55
N VAL A 71 6.64 -1.55 -1.27
CA VAL A 71 5.24 -1.16 -1.01
C VAL A 71 5.12 -0.55 0.38
N LEU A 72 5.81 -1.11 1.38
CA LEU A 72 5.85 -0.56 2.74
C LEU A 72 6.50 0.83 2.77
N ASP A 73 7.62 1.02 2.07
CA ASP A 73 8.31 2.30 1.99
C ASP A 73 7.42 3.38 1.37
N LEU A 74 6.67 3.03 0.32
CA LEU A 74 5.70 3.92 -0.31
C LEU A 74 4.54 4.28 0.63
N LEU A 75 4.03 3.30 1.41
CA LEU A 75 3.01 3.54 2.42
C LEU A 75 3.48 4.52 3.49
N LEU A 76 4.65 4.27 4.08
CA LEU A 76 5.22 5.13 5.12
C LEU A 76 5.50 6.55 4.61
N ARG A 77 5.94 6.68 3.36
CA ARG A 77 6.14 7.99 2.72
C ARG A 77 4.83 8.75 2.58
N ILE A 78 3.75 8.08 2.17
CA ILE A 78 2.42 8.68 2.09
C ILE A 78 1.90 9.04 3.49
N GLU A 79 2.09 8.18 4.49
CA GLU A 79 1.73 8.47 5.89
C GLU A 79 2.42 9.71 6.42
N LEU A 80 3.73 9.83 6.22
CA LEU A 80 4.50 10.99 6.66
C LEU A 80 3.98 12.29 6.02
N LEU A 81 3.63 12.25 4.74
CA LEU A 81 3.04 13.40 4.04
C LEU A 81 1.64 13.75 4.57
N LEU A 82 0.87 12.74 4.99
CA LEU A 82 -0.47 12.92 5.57
C LEU A 82 -0.42 13.39 7.03
N GLU A 83 0.64 13.09 7.78
CA GLU A 83 0.85 13.58 9.14
C GLU A 83 1.31 15.04 9.16
N ASP A 84 2.08 15.47 8.16
CA ASP A 84 2.50 16.85 8.03
C ASP A 84 1.34 17.74 7.54
N ASN A 85 0.58 18.29 8.50
CA ASN A 85 -0.50 19.23 8.23
C ASN A 85 0.00 20.63 7.82
N ALA A 86 1.30 20.90 7.89
CA ALA A 86 1.91 22.15 7.45
C ALA A 86 2.41 22.07 6.00
N PHE A 87 2.51 20.87 5.43
CA PHE A 87 2.83 20.67 4.02
C PHE A 87 1.57 20.81 3.17
N ASP A 88 1.56 21.83 2.32
CA ASP A 88 0.56 21.93 1.26
C ASP A 88 0.79 20.78 0.26
N ILE A 89 -0.19 19.88 0.14
CA ILE A 89 -0.16 18.82 -0.86
C ILE A 89 -0.41 19.49 -2.22
N THR A 90 0.68 19.82 -2.90
CA THR A 90 0.63 20.37 -4.25
C THR A 90 0.17 19.32 -5.25
N HIS A 91 -0.48 19.77 -6.32
CA HIS A 91 -0.90 18.90 -7.42
C HIS A 91 0.29 18.14 -8.05
N ASP A 92 1.45 18.79 -8.17
CA ASP A 92 2.70 18.20 -8.68
C ASP A 92 3.17 17.03 -7.79
N ASN A 93 3.22 17.21 -6.46
CA ASN A 93 3.59 16.13 -5.54
C ASN A 93 2.61 14.95 -5.62
N MET A 94 1.32 15.25 -5.80
CA MET A 94 0.27 14.23 -5.95
C MET A 94 0.43 13.44 -7.25
N GLU A 95 0.67 14.11 -8.40
CA GLU A 95 0.93 13.44 -9.67
C GLU A 95 2.19 12.57 -9.61
N HIS A 96 3.26 13.05 -8.97
CA HIS A 96 4.48 12.28 -8.74
C HIS A 96 4.23 11.01 -7.92
N LEU A 97 3.47 11.09 -6.83
CA LEU A 97 3.10 9.94 -6.01
C LEU A 97 2.22 8.95 -6.79
N VAL A 98 1.22 9.45 -7.52
CA VAL A 98 0.35 8.61 -8.36
C VAL A 98 1.17 7.87 -9.42
N ALA A 99 2.15 8.53 -10.03
CA ALA A 99 3.07 7.91 -10.97
C ALA A 99 3.96 6.84 -10.31
N GLU A 100 4.50 7.10 -9.11
CA GLU A 100 5.25 6.10 -8.33
C GLU A 100 4.40 4.88 -8.00
N VAL A 101 3.17 5.08 -7.50
CA VAL A 101 2.25 3.97 -7.20
C VAL A 101 1.93 3.18 -8.45
N ARG A 102 1.68 3.84 -9.58
CA ARG A 102 1.39 3.19 -10.87
C ARG A 102 2.59 2.39 -11.38
N ASN A 103 3.80 2.91 -11.22
CA ASN A 103 5.02 2.20 -11.58
C ASN A 103 5.23 0.98 -10.69
N LEU A 104 5.04 1.12 -9.38
CA LEU A 104 5.21 0.02 -8.44
C LEU A 104 4.13 -1.05 -8.60
N THR A 105 2.91 -0.68 -8.96
CA THR A 105 1.81 -1.65 -9.18
C THR A 105 1.76 -2.20 -10.60
N ARG A 106 2.81 -2.01 -11.41
CA ARG A 106 2.87 -2.54 -12.78
C ARG A 106 3.30 -4.02 -12.74
N PRO A 107 2.42 -4.98 -13.05
CA PRO A 107 2.82 -6.38 -13.14
C PRO A 107 3.71 -6.58 -14.36
N SER A 108 4.82 -7.31 -14.20
CA SER A 108 5.71 -7.68 -15.29
C SER A 108 6.11 -9.15 -15.17
N ILE A 109 5.87 -9.90 -16.23
CA ILE A 109 6.24 -11.33 -16.32
C ILE A 109 7.75 -11.47 -16.55
N GLU A 110 8.34 -10.51 -17.25
CA GLU A 110 9.77 -10.45 -17.60
C GLU A 110 10.60 -9.63 -16.59
N GLY A 111 9.94 -9.04 -15.59
CA GLY A 111 10.58 -8.25 -14.56
C GLY A 111 11.42 -9.10 -13.59
N ASP A 112 12.34 -8.45 -12.89
CA ASP A 112 13.16 -9.08 -11.85
C ASP A 112 12.74 -8.61 -10.45
N GLY A 113 12.92 -9.49 -9.46
CA GLY A 113 12.57 -9.22 -8.07
C GLY A 113 11.09 -8.91 -7.85
N PHE A 114 10.76 -7.64 -7.60
CA PHE A 114 9.42 -7.18 -7.22
C PHE A 114 8.36 -7.50 -8.26
N GLU A 115 8.58 -7.12 -9.52
CA GLU A 115 7.52 -7.14 -10.53
C GLU A 115 7.03 -8.57 -10.81
N ARG A 116 7.96 -9.52 -10.80
CA ARG A 116 7.67 -10.95 -10.95
C ARG A 116 6.97 -11.51 -9.72
N ALA A 117 7.46 -11.22 -8.52
CA ALA A 117 6.82 -11.67 -7.28
C ALA A 117 5.37 -11.13 -7.17
N TYR A 118 5.18 -9.86 -7.57
CA TYR A 118 3.87 -9.23 -7.63
C TYR A 118 2.95 -9.90 -8.66
N TYR A 119 3.45 -10.21 -9.87
CA TYR A 119 2.70 -10.96 -10.87
C TYR A 119 2.32 -12.37 -10.38
N GLU A 120 3.24 -13.08 -9.73
CA GLU A 120 2.97 -14.41 -9.17
C GLU A 120 1.95 -14.33 -8.02
N ALA A 121 1.98 -13.28 -7.19
CA ALA A 121 0.99 -13.06 -6.13
C ALA A 121 -0.41 -12.78 -6.70
N LEU A 122 -0.51 -11.97 -7.76
CA LEU A 122 -1.78 -11.70 -8.47
C LEU A 122 -2.39 -12.98 -9.05
N ASN A 123 -1.59 -13.89 -9.60
CA ASN A 123 -2.10 -15.15 -10.13
C ASN A 123 -2.52 -16.16 -9.05
N ARG A 124 -1.90 -16.09 -7.87
CA ARG A 124 -2.15 -17.04 -6.78
C ARG A 124 -3.33 -16.65 -5.90
N ALA A 125 -3.54 -15.36 -5.67
CA ALA A 125 -4.46 -14.87 -4.66
C ALA A 125 -5.54 -13.92 -5.25
N PRO A 126 -6.82 -14.32 -5.27
CA PRO A 126 -7.89 -13.47 -5.80
C PRO A 126 -8.06 -12.17 -5.00
N ASP A 127 -7.79 -12.19 -3.70
CA ASP A 127 -7.86 -11.00 -2.84
C ASP A 127 -6.82 -9.94 -3.24
N VAL A 128 -5.63 -10.36 -3.70
CA VAL A 128 -4.60 -9.45 -4.21
C VAL A 128 -5.06 -8.80 -5.51
N VAL A 129 -5.74 -9.54 -6.38
CA VAL A 129 -6.33 -9.00 -7.63
C VAL A 129 -7.39 -7.94 -7.33
N LEU A 130 -8.28 -8.22 -6.37
CA LEU A 130 -9.31 -7.27 -5.95
C LEU A 130 -8.69 -6.01 -5.33
N ALA A 131 -7.69 -6.17 -4.46
CA ALA A 131 -7.00 -5.03 -3.86
C ALA A 131 -6.24 -4.20 -4.90
N HIS A 132 -5.59 -4.85 -5.88
CA HIS A 132 -4.96 -4.17 -7.01
C HIS A 132 -5.98 -3.38 -7.85
N PHE A 133 -7.14 -3.95 -8.12
CA PHE A 133 -8.23 -3.26 -8.80
C PHE A 133 -8.69 -2.01 -8.03
N HIS A 134 -8.81 -2.11 -6.71
CA HIS A 134 -9.17 -0.96 -5.88
C HIS A 134 -8.12 0.16 -5.91
N VAL A 135 -6.84 -0.19 -5.91
CA VAL A 135 -5.74 0.79 -6.06
C VAL A 135 -5.81 1.45 -7.43
N THR A 136 -5.84 0.68 -8.51
CA THR A 136 -5.88 1.23 -9.88
C THR A 136 -7.10 2.12 -10.12
N ARG A 137 -8.27 1.78 -9.55
CA ARG A 137 -9.47 2.62 -9.60
C ARG A 137 -9.30 3.94 -8.82
N ALA A 138 -8.69 3.91 -7.64
CA ALA A 138 -8.41 5.13 -6.87
C ALA A 138 -7.49 6.08 -7.66
N LEU A 139 -6.47 5.54 -8.33
CA LEU A 139 -5.56 6.31 -9.18
C LEU A 139 -6.21 6.87 -10.47
N GLN A 140 -7.34 6.31 -10.91
CA GLN A 140 -8.10 6.82 -12.08
C GLN A 140 -9.08 7.93 -11.71
N THR A 141 -9.54 7.94 -10.46
CA THR A 141 -10.55 8.91 -9.99
C THR A 141 -9.96 10.33 -9.89
N ASP A 142 -8.63 10.45 -9.84
CA ASP A 142 -7.88 11.72 -9.84
C ASP A 142 -7.67 12.32 -11.25
N ALA A 143 -7.98 11.56 -12.31
CA ALA A 143 -7.82 11.99 -13.71
C ALA A 143 -9.11 12.54 -14.34
N ALA A 144 -10.19 12.69 -13.57
CA ALA A 144 -11.52 13.13 -14.02
C ALA A 144 -12.00 14.37 -13.24
#